data_AF-A0A496U3Q5-F1
#
_entry.id   AF-A0A496U3Q5-F1
#
_cell.length_a   1.000
_cell.length_b   1.000
_cell.length_c   1.000
_cell.angle_alpha   90.00
_cell.angle_beta   90.00
_cell.angle_gamma   90.00
#
_symmetry.space_group_name_H-M   'P 1'
#
loop_
_entity.id
_entity.type
_entity.pdbx_description
1 polymer ?
#
loop_
_entity_poly.entity_id
_entity_poly.type
_entity_poly.pdbx_seq_one_letter_code
_entity_poly.pdbx_strand_id
1 'polypeptide(L)'
;MFKRIVLVLVLGLVLSSCGKEEETTGPGGEASSTRPIPMALNNQWVYLNMQDSTYDTLQVVGEIVYNGNQAYQVIFTSEPADTYLVYYDDNAGYLMQALTVEYDTFTFSVESRMLKIPIVVGDKWDVYTMDTTFQDTAYTTHVEVRRTGEVLGTEDVTVPAGSFDGCFKIKYTQIFRMTITSNWGSFTSADTTVDYGYIKDGVGLVKSVEDSTALILTDYYLQ
;
A
#
# COMPACT_ATOMS: atom_id res chain seq x y z
N MET A 1 17.47 16.65 12.81
CA MET A 1 18.19 15.51 12.20
C MET A 1 17.65 14.16 12.63
N PHE A 2 17.44 13.89 13.93
CA PHE A 2 16.86 12.62 14.42
C PHE A 2 15.39 12.33 14.01
N LYS A 3 14.64 13.32 13.51
CA LYS A 3 13.23 13.17 13.10
C LYS A 3 13.02 12.43 11.77
N ARG A 4 14.07 12.19 10.96
CA ARG A 4 13.96 11.55 9.64
C ARG A 4 14.27 10.05 9.64
N ILE A 5 15.07 9.57 10.61
CA ILE A 5 15.43 8.14 10.72
C ILE A 5 14.22 7.30 11.15
N VAL A 6 13.30 7.88 11.93
CA VAL A 6 12.06 7.21 12.37
C VAL A 6 10.94 7.35 11.32
N LEU A 7 11.01 8.33 10.41
CA LEU A 7 9.89 8.71 9.55
C LEU A 7 9.70 7.82 8.31
N VAL A 8 10.65 6.96 7.98
CA VAL A 8 10.69 6.30 6.65
C VAL A 8 10.71 4.77 6.75
N LEU A 9 10.55 4.23 7.95
CA LEU A 9 9.95 2.90 8.16
C LEU A 9 8.43 2.98 8.42
N VAL A 10 7.89 4.20 8.28
CA VAL A 10 6.51 4.64 8.58
C VAL A 10 5.68 4.80 7.30
N LEU A 11 6.01 4.10 6.21
CA LEU A 11 5.14 4.05 5.00
C LEU A 11 3.95 3.07 5.16
N GLY A 12 3.40 3.03 6.37
CA GLY A 12 2.24 2.24 6.80
C GLY A 12 1.99 2.37 8.31
N LEU A 13 2.26 3.55 8.88
CA LEU A 13 2.03 3.86 10.29
C LEU A 13 1.20 5.14 10.40
N VAL A 14 -0.13 5.00 10.37
CA VAL A 14 -1.01 5.96 11.05
C VAL A 14 -1.44 5.34 12.39
N LEU A 15 -0.67 5.72 13.42
CA LEU A 15 -0.96 5.71 14.86
C LEU A 15 -2.06 4.77 15.42
N SER A 16 -1.57 3.70 16.03
CA SER A 16 -2.21 2.74 16.94
C SER A 16 -3.35 3.28 17.83
N SER A 17 -4.50 2.60 17.82
CA SER A 17 -5.30 2.40 19.03
C SER A 17 -6.00 1.04 19.02
N CYS A 18 -5.75 0.24 20.06
CA CYS A 18 -6.21 -1.12 20.23
C CYS A 18 -7.75 -1.24 20.19
N GLY A 19 -8.29 -1.93 19.18
CA GLY A 19 -9.71 -2.27 19.07
C GLY A 19 -9.87 -3.59 18.31
N LYS A 20 -10.47 -4.58 18.98
CA LYS A 20 -10.63 -5.95 18.50
C LYS A 20 -11.91 -6.04 17.66
N GLU A 21 -11.85 -6.51 16.41
CA GLU A 21 -13.04 -6.70 15.57
C GLU A 21 -13.23 -8.17 15.13
N GLU A 22 -14.51 -8.54 15.06
CA GLU A 22 -15.08 -9.86 14.76
C GLU A 22 -15.08 -10.17 13.25
N GLU A 23 -14.88 -11.45 12.91
CA GLU A 23 -14.95 -11.96 11.53
C GLU A 23 -16.41 -12.20 11.09
N THR A 24 -16.77 -11.68 9.91
CA THR A 24 -17.94 -12.12 9.15
C THR A 24 -17.51 -12.75 7.83
N THR A 25 -17.89 -14.00 7.60
CA THR A 25 -17.67 -14.76 6.36
C THR A 25 -18.72 -14.41 5.30
N GLY A 26 -18.30 -13.92 4.13
CA GLY A 26 -19.14 -13.69 2.94
C GLY A 26 -19.01 -14.78 1.87
N PRO A 27 -20.03 -14.98 1.00
CA PRO A 27 -20.08 -16.05 0.02
C PRO A 27 -19.21 -15.74 -1.22
N GLY A 28 -18.68 -16.79 -1.86
CA GLY A 28 -17.71 -16.70 -2.96
C GLY A 28 -18.21 -15.88 -4.17
N GLY A 29 -17.45 -14.83 -4.49
CA GLY A 29 -17.62 -14.01 -5.69
C GLY A 29 -16.79 -14.53 -6.87
N GLU A 30 -17.21 -14.15 -8.08
CA GLU A 30 -16.44 -14.36 -9.31
C GLU A 30 -15.11 -13.61 -9.26
N ALA A 31 -14.08 -14.12 -9.95
CA ALA A 31 -12.76 -13.49 -10.01
C ALA A 31 -12.82 -12.15 -10.78
N SER A 32 -11.97 -11.19 -10.42
CA SER A 32 -11.86 -9.93 -11.18
C SER A 32 -11.25 -10.15 -12.57
N SER A 33 -11.23 -9.09 -13.39
CA SER A 33 -10.34 -9.01 -14.56
C SER A 33 -8.87 -9.10 -14.16
N THR A 34 -7.99 -9.26 -15.16
CA THR A 34 -6.53 -9.20 -14.96
C THR A 34 -6.00 -7.77 -14.83
N ARG A 35 -6.85 -6.74 -14.94
CA ARG A 35 -6.49 -5.31 -14.87
C ARG A 35 -7.47 -4.54 -13.97
N PRO A 36 -7.59 -4.89 -12.68
CA PRO A 36 -8.56 -4.27 -11.79
C PRO A 36 -8.29 -2.79 -11.51
N ILE A 37 -7.05 -2.35 -11.68
CA ILE A 37 -6.65 -0.94 -11.62
C ILE A 37 -6.20 -0.52 -13.02
N PRO A 38 -7.02 0.19 -13.81
CA PRO A 38 -6.65 0.56 -15.16
C PRO A 38 -5.48 1.56 -15.14
N MET A 39 -4.29 1.07 -15.46
CA MET A 39 -3.09 1.89 -15.56
C MET A 39 -2.94 2.37 -17.01
N ALA A 40 -3.18 3.65 -17.26
CA ALA A 40 -2.95 4.30 -18.54
C ALA A 40 -2.52 5.75 -18.31
N LEU A 41 -1.73 6.31 -19.22
CA LEU A 41 -1.30 7.70 -19.13
C LEU A 41 -2.49 8.66 -18.96
N ASN A 42 -2.36 9.62 -18.04
CA ASN A 42 -3.39 10.59 -17.64
C ASN A 42 -4.59 10.02 -16.87
N ASN A 43 -4.61 8.72 -16.53
CA ASN A 43 -5.59 8.24 -15.56
C ASN A 43 -5.34 8.89 -14.20
N GLN A 44 -6.42 9.26 -13.52
CA GLN A 44 -6.36 9.97 -12.24
C GLN A 44 -7.48 9.52 -11.30
N TRP A 45 -7.16 9.49 -10.01
CA TRP A 45 -8.09 9.27 -8.90
C TRP A 45 -7.92 10.37 -7.87
N VAL A 46 -9.03 10.82 -7.29
CA VAL A 46 -9.06 11.85 -6.26
C VAL A 46 -9.69 11.26 -5.00
N TYR A 47 -8.98 11.39 -3.88
CA TYR A 47 -9.39 10.83 -2.60
C TYR A 47 -9.54 11.94 -1.56
N LEU A 48 -10.62 11.90 -0.79
CA LEU A 48 -10.73 12.64 0.46
C LEU A 48 -9.95 11.88 1.53
N ASN A 49 -8.95 12.53 2.11
CA ASN A 49 -8.20 12.03 3.24
C ASN A 49 -8.92 12.42 4.54
N MET A 50 -9.48 11.43 5.24
CA MET A 50 -10.26 11.66 6.44
C MET A 50 -9.40 12.03 7.67
N GLN A 51 -8.07 11.88 7.59
CA GLN A 51 -7.18 12.25 8.68
C GLN A 51 -7.11 13.77 8.88
N ASP A 52 -7.07 14.53 7.80
CA ASP A 52 -6.92 15.98 7.81
C ASP A 52 -7.95 16.73 6.95
N SER A 53 -8.89 16.01 6.34
CA SER A 53 -9.93 16.53 5.46
C SER A 53 -9.38 17.20 4.18
N THR A 54 -8.19 16.81 3.73
CA THR A 54 -7.60 17.26 2.47
C THR A 54 -7.89 16.29 1.32
N TYR A 55 -7.52 16.68 0.10
CA TYR A 55 -7.68 15.85 -1.08
C TYR A 55 -6.32 15.39 -1.58
N ASP A 56 -6.13 14.07 -1.63
CA ASP A 56 -4.97 13.43 -2.24
C ASP A 56 -5.33 12.98 -3.66
N THR A 57 -4.37 13.05 -4.58
CA THR A 57 -4.55 12.61 -5.97
C THR A 57 -3.54 11.55 -6.33
N LEU A 58 -4.00 10.49 -6.98
CA LEU A 58 -3.16 9.50 -7.64
C LEU A 58 -3.23 9.75 -9.14
N GLN A 59 -2.10 10.00 -9.79
CA GLN A 59 -2.05 10.33 -11.21
C GLN A 59 -0.98 9.51 -11.93
N VAL A 60 -1.33 8.95 -13.08
CA VAL A 60 -0.37 8.35 -14.01
C VAL A 60 0.21 9.43 -14.91
N VAL A 61 1.49 9.73 -14.72
CA VAL A 61 2.17 10.86 -15.39
C VAL A 61 3.17 10.44 -16.46
N GLY A 62 3.49 9.15 -16.53
CA GLY A 62 4.49 8.66 -17.45
C GLY A 62 4.42 7.16 -17.66
N GLU A 63 5.11 6.72 -18.70
CA GLU A 63 5.23 5.32 -19.12
C GLU A 63 6.71 5.00 -19.32
N ILE A 64 7.13 3.83 -18.84
CA ILE A 64 8.50 3.34 -18.94
C ILE A 64 8.51 1.83 -19.06
N VAL A 65 9.58 1.24 -19.57
CA VAL A 65 9.83 -0.21 -19.44
C VAL A 65 10.67 -0.46 -18.20
N TYR A 66 10.16 -1.27 -17.28
CA TYR A 66 10.83 -1.64 -16.03
C TYR A 66 10.81 -3.16 -15.86
N ASN A 67 11.99 -3.78 -15.66
CA ASN A 67 12.15 -5.24 -15.58
C ASN A 67 11.48 -6.02 -16.74
N GLY A 68 11.44 -5.42 -17.94
CA GLY A 68 10.81 -6.03 -19.12
C GLY A 68 9.29 -5.87 -19.19
N ASN A 69 8.65 -5.27 -18.19
CA ASN A 69 7.23 -4.96 -18.16
C ASN A 69 6.97 -3.51 -18.56
N GLN A 70 5.81 -3.25 -19.17
CA GLN A 70 5.30 -1.88 -19.29
C GLN A 70 4.92 -1.40 -17.88
N ALA A 71 5.58 -0.33 -17.45
CA ALA A 71 5.39 0.30 -16.15
C ALA A 71 4.89 1.74 -16.32
N TYR A 72 4.22 2.20 -15.27
CA TYR A 72 3.56 3.48 -15.21
C TYR A 72 4.13 4.27 -14.05
N GLN A 73 4.60 5.48 -14.33
CA GLN A 73 5.04 6.40 -13.30
C GLN A 73 3.81 7.04 -12.67
N VAL A 74 3.66 6.85 -11.37
CA VAL A 74 2.52 7.31 -10.57
C VAL A 74 3.02 8.35 -9.59
N ILE A 75 2.31 9.47 -9.50
CA ILE A 75 2.45 10.45 -8.42
C ILE A 75 1.25 10.31 -7.50
N PHE A 76 1.51 10.20 -6.19
CA PHE A 76 0.49 10.32 -5.16
C PHE A 76 0.75 11.61 -4.38
N THR A 77 -0.17 12.57 -4.46
CA THR A 77 -0.02 13.87 -3.80
C THR A 77 -0.47 13.80 -2.34
N SER A 78 0.19 12.93 -1.56
CA SER A 78 0.22 13.05 -0.10
C SER A 78 1.17 14.17 0.32
N GLU A 79 1.30 14.44 1.62
CA GLU A 79 2.38 15.29 2.14
C GLU A 79 3.40 14.52 3.01
N PRO A 80 4.64 14.31 2.50
CA PRO A 80 5.16 14.69 1.17
C PRO A 80 4.57 13.85 0.03
N ALA A 81 4.61 14.39 -1.19
CA ALA A 81 4.18 13.65 -2.38
C ALA A 81 5.16 12.53 -2.72
N ASP A 82 4.62 11.36 -3.06
CA ASP A 82 5.39 10.19 -3.44
C ASP A 82 5.36 9.95 -4.95
N THR A 83 6.47 9.48 -5.51
CA THR A 83 6.56 9.02 -6.90
C THR A 83 7.07 7.60 -6.93
N TYR A 84 6.33 6.72 -7.59
CA TYR A 84 6.67 5.30 -7.71
C TYR A 84 6.27 4.74 -9.06
N LEU A 85 6.78 3.55 -9.38
CA LEU A 85 6.38 2.80 -10.57
C LEU A 85 5.32 1.78 -10.18
N VAL A 86 4.33 1.61 -11.04
CA VAL A 86 3.32 0.54 -10.96
C VAL A 86 3.34 -0.23 -12.27
N TYR A 87 3.32 -1.57 -12.20
CA TYR A 87 3.34 -2.40 -13.40
C TYR A 87 2.66 -3.74 -13.17
N TYR A 88 2.13 -4.33 -14.22
CA TYR A 88 1.57 -5.68 -14.17
C TYR A 88 2.67 -6.70 -14.52
N ASP A 89 2.92 -7.64 -13.62
CA ASP A 89 3.72 -8.84 -13.92
C ASP A 89 2.76 -10.01 -14.17
N ASP A 90 2.41 -10.20 -15.44
CA ASP A 90 1.48 -11.26 -15.87
C ASP A 90 2.04 -12.66 -15.66
N ASN A 91 3.35 -12.83 -15.64
CA ASN A 91 3.99 -14.12 -15.40
C ASN A 91 3.90 -14.51 -13.92
N ALA A 92 4.08 -13.54 -13.03
CA ALA A 92 3.95 -13.75 -11.60
C ALA A 92 2.49 -13.71 -11.12
N GLY A 93 1.60 -13.04 -11.86
CA GLY A 93 0.19 -12.87 -11.49
C GLY A 93 -0.02 -11.77 -10.45
N TYR A 94 0.71 -10.65 -10.56
CA TYR A 94 0.59 -9.53 -9.61
C TYR A 94 0.57 -8.16 -10.30
N LEU A 95 -0.14 -7.22 -9.68
CA LEU A 95 0.16 -5.80 -9.79
C LEU A 95 1.31 -5.48 -8.84
N MET A 96 2.39 -4.95 -9.39
CA MET A 96 3.62 -4.62 -8.70
C MET A 96 3.73 -3.12 -8.49
N GLN A 97 4.37 -2.72 -7.39
CA GLN A 97 4.84 -1.36 -7.15
C GLN A 97 6.35 -1.40 -6.90
N ALA A 98 7.09 -0.46 -7.49
CA ALA A 98 8.50 -0.22 -7.16
C ALA A 98 8.68 1.21 -6.67
N LEU A 99 9.17 1.36 -5.44
CA LEU A 99 9.47 2.64 -4.80
C LEU A 99 10.98 2.71 -4.52
N THR A 100 11.62 3.78 -4.96
CA THR A 100 13.00 4.09 -4.58
C THR A 100 12.98 5.12 -3.47
N VAL A 101 13.60 4.75 -2.35
CA VAL A 101 13.73 5.61 -1.17
C VAL A 101 15.16 6.09 -1.09
N GLU A 102 15.34 7.40 -1.15
CA GLU A 102 16.64 8.06 -1.06
C GLU A 102 16.81 8.74 0.31
N TYR A 103 17.92 8.45 0.98
CA TYR A 103 18.37 9.15 2.17
C TYR A 103 19.76 9.72 1.93
N ASP A 104 20.16 10.67 2.79
CA ASP A 104 21.45 11.37 2.73
C ASP A 104 22.67 10.43 2.59
N THR A 105 22.57 9.18 3.08
CA THR A 105 23.69 8.22 3.11
C THR A 105 23.43 6.89 2.41
N PHE A 106 22.20 6.61 1.99
CA PHE A 106 21.88 5.37 1.27
C PHE A 106 20.60 5.52 0.46
N THR A 107 20.52 4.75 -0.62
CA THR A 107 19.33 4.59 -1.44
C THR A 107 18.97 3.11 -1.45
N PHE A 108 17.70 2.79 -1.26
CA PHE A 108 17.20 1.43 -1.48
C PHE A 108 15.90 1.46 -2.27
N SER A 109 15.66 0.41 -3.04
CA SER A 109 14.41 0.22 -3.77
C SER A 109 13.65 -0.94 -3.13
N VAL A 110 12.34 -0.76 -2.96
CA VAL A 110 11.43 -1.81 -2.51
C VAL A 110 10.49 -2.13 -3.65
N GLU A 111 10.38 -3.41 -3.97
CA GLU A 111 9.32 -3.92 -4.83
C GLU A 111 8.28 -4.65 -4.00
N SER A 112 7.02 -4.32 -4.24
CA SER A 112 5.86 -4.81 -3.51
C SER A 112 4.86 -5.46 -4.47
N ARG A 113 4.41 -6.67 -4.13
CA ARG A 113 3.27 -7.34 -4.77
C ARG A 113 1.98 -6.74 -4.22
N MET A 114 1.57 -5.61 -4.78
CA MET A 114 0.42 -4.84 -4.29
C MET A 114 -0.86 -5.67 -4.30
N LEU A 115 -1.09 -6.41 -5.37
CA LEU A 115 -2.35 -7.12 -5.57
C LEU A 115 -2.15 -8.37 -6.41
N LYS A 116 -2.74 -9.51 -6.02
CA LYS A 116 -2.86 -10.68 -6.89
C LYS A 116 -3.85 -10.41 -8.02
N ILE A 117 -3.50 -10.84 -9.23
CA ILE A 117 -4.36 -10.73 -10.40
C ILE A 117 -4.51 -12.07 -11.13
N PRO A 118 -5.75 -12.45 -11.51
CA PRO A 118 -7.02 -11.82 -11.12
C PRO A 118 -7.25 -11.89 -9.59
N ILE A 119 -8.07 -11.00 -9.04
CA ILE A 119 -8.42 -11.01 -7.62
C ILE A 119 -9.41 -12.16 -7.39
N VAL A 120 -9.09 -13.07 -6.47
CA VAL A 120 -9.95 -14.20 -6.10
C VAL A 120 -10.19 -14.18 -4.59
N VAL A 121 -11.45 -14.35 -4.16
CA VAL A 121 -11.78 -14.42 -2.72
C VAL A 121 -11.02 -15.57 -2.05
N GLY A 122 -10.42 -15.30 -0.89
CA GLY A 122 -9.60 -16.24 -0.14
C GLY A 122 -8.11 -16.25 -0.54
N ASP A 123 -7.72 -15.51 -1.58
CA ASP A 123 -6.31 -15.38 -1.93
C ASP A 123 -5.51 -14.72 -0.81
N LYS A 124 -4.32 -15.29 -0.53
CA LYS A 124 -3.33 -14.72 0.40
C LYS A 124 -1.97 -14.61 -0.27
N TRP A 125 -1.21 -13.58 0.06
CA TRP A 125 0.15 -13.39 -0.44
C TRP A 125 1.03 -12.56 0.50
N ASP A 126 2.34 -12.74 0.40
CA ASP A 126 3.30 -11.79 0.95
C ASP A 126 3.44 -10.61 -0.03
N VAL A 127 3.11 -9.40 0.44
CA VAL A 127 3.21 -8.15 -0.33
C VAL A 127 4.67 -7.78 -0.48
N TYR A 128 5.40 -7.70 0.65
CA TYR A 128 6.84 -7.55 0.67
C TYR A 128 7.40 -8.06 2.01
N THR A 129 8.70 -8.33 2.03
CA THR A 129 9.45 -8.61 3.25
C THR A 129 10.78 -7.87 3.18
N MET A 130 11.18 -7.28 4.30
CA MET A 130 12.46 -6.63 4.48
C MET A 130 13.11 -7.19 5.74
N ASP A 131 14.37 -7.56 5.64
CA ASP A 131 15.22 -7.91 6.75
C ASP A 131 16.58 -7.30 6.44
N THR A 132 16.91 -6.21 7.13
CA THR A 132 18.08 -5.41 6.82
C THR A 132 18.70 -4.80 8.07
N THR A 133 19.98 -4.45 7.96
CA THR A 133 20.73 -3.81 9.03
C THR A 133 21.44 -2.57 8.50
N PHE A 134 21.15 -1.43 9.11
CA PHE A 134 21.82 -0.17 8.87
C PHE A 134 22.89 0.06 9.94
N GLN A 135 24.09 0.41 9.52
CA GLN A 135 25.17 0.79 10.42
C GLN A 135 25.44 2.28 10.34
N ASP A 136 25.39 2.95 11.49
CA ASP A 136 25.89 4.30 11.70
C ASP A 136 27.05 4.23 12.70
N THR A 137 27.88 5.26 12.71
CA THR A 137 28.99 5.47 13.65
C THR A 137 28.60 5.32 15.12
N ALA A 138 27.34 5.63 15.50
CA ALA A 138 26.87 5.59 16.88
C ALA A 138 25.90 4.44 17.22
N TYR A 139 25.29 3.82 16.21
CA TYR A 139 24.26 2.79 16.40
C TYR A 139 24.18 1.81 15.22
N THR A 140 23.75 0.59 15.51
CA THR A 140 23.34 -0.41 14.52
C THR A 140 21.84 -0.59 14.63
N THR A 141 21.12 -0.38 13.53
CA THR A 141 19.67 -0.53 13.46
C THR A 141 19.32 -1.73 12.60
N HIS A 142 18.77 -2.76 13.21
CA HIS A 142 18.20 -3.91 12.53
C HIS A 142 16.69 -3.72 12.34
N VAL A 143 16.20 -4.02 11.15
CA VAL A 143 14.80 -3.79 10.75
C VAL A 143 14.26 -5.04 10.07
N GLU A 144 13.15 -5.54 10.59
CA GLU A 144 12.33 -6.57 9.98
C GLU A 144 10.95 -5.99 9.66
N VAL A 145 10.51 -6.15 8.42
CA VAL A 145 9.15 -5.81 8.00
C VAL A 145 8.58 -6.97 7.22
N ARG A 146 7.36 -7.38 7.55
CA ARG A 146 6.59 -8.33 6.75
C ARG A 146 5.20 -7.78 6.52
N ARG A 147 4.81 -7.59 5.27
CA ARG A 147 3.45 -7.21 4.89
C ARG A 147 2.80 -8.33 4.09
N THR A 148 1.56 -8.65 4.44
CA THR A 148 0.74 -9.69 3.79
C THR A 148 -0.58 -9.10 3.34
N GLY A 149 -1.18 -9.68 2.30
CA GLY A 149 -2.50 -9.35 1.79
C GLY A 149 -3.42 -10.58 1.78
N GLU A 150 -4.70 -10.35 2.02
CA GLU A 150 -5.75 -11.36 2.00
C GLU A 150 -7.05 -10.79 1.39
N VAL A 151 -7.62 -11.46 0.39
CA VAL A 151 -8.95 -11.11 -0.14
C VAL A 151 -10.02 -11.75 0.74
N LEU A 152 -10.76 -10.95 1.50
CA LEU A 152 -11.77 -11.44 2.45
C LEU A 152 -13.10 -11.80 1.79
N GLY A 153 -13.45 -11.10 0.72
CA GLY A 153 -14.77 -11.22 0.09
C GLY A 153 -15.08 -10.00 -0.75
N THR A 154 -16.36 -9.83 -1.06
CA THR A 154 -16.87 -8.64 -1.75
C THR A 154 -17.89 -7.90 -0.88
N GLU A 155 -17.90 -6.58 -0.97
CA GLU A 155 -18.84 -5.69 -0.28
C GLU A 155 -19.27 -4.56 -1.22
N ASP A 156 -20.52 -4.12 -1.11
CA ASP A 156 -20.99 -2.93 -1.81
C ASP A 156 -20.48 -1.68 -1.09
N VAL A 157 -19.97 -0.70 -1.84
CA VAL A 157 -19.34 0.51 -1.29
C VAL A 157 -19.94 1.75 -1.93
N THR A 158 -20.49 2.65 -1.10
CA THR A 158 -20.95 3.97 -1.53
C THR A 158 -20.00 5.06 -1.04
N VAL A 159 -19.52 5.88 -1.97
CA VAL A 159 -18.60 7.01 -1.75
C VAL A 159 -19.05 8.20 -2.62
N PRO A 160 -18.48 9.41 -2.48
CA PRO A 160 -18.90 10.56 -3.28
C PRO A 160 -18.75 10.34 -4.80
N ALA A 161 -17.79 9.52 -5.24
CA ALA A 161 -17.64 9.15 -6.65
C ALA A 161 -18.76 8.24 -7.21
N GLY A 162 -19.59 7.66 -6.35
CA GLY A 162 -20.70 6.78 -6.75
C GLY A 162 -20.95 5.61 -5.80
N SER A 163 -21.86 4.72 -6.20
CA SER A 163 -22.07 3.43 -5.55
C SER A 163 -21.52 2.31 -6.42
N PHE A 164 -20.65 1.49 -5.83
CA PHE A 164 -19.95 0.41 -6.49
C PHE A 164 -20.37 -0.92 -5.86
N ASP A 165 -20.95 -1.79 -6.67
CA ASP A 165 -21.34 -3.13 -6.27
C ASP A 165 -20.13 -4.09 -6.28
N GLY A 166 -20.11 -5.05 -5.36
CA GLY A 166 -19.14 -6.14 -5.36
C GLY A 166 -17.66 -5.71 -5.33
N CYS A 167 -17.30 -4.70 -4.56
CA CYS A 167 -15.90 -4.32 -4.36
C CYS A 167 -15.17 -5.40 -3.56
N PHE A 168 -14.00 -5.84 -4.04
CA PHE A 168 -13.16 -6.77 -3.30
C PHE A 168 -12.59 -6.10 -2.06
N LYS A 169 -12.90 -6.65 -0.89
CA LYS A 169 -12.33 -6.23 0.39
C LYS A 169 -11.04 -7.00 0.64
N ILE A 170 -9.96 -6.27 0.76
CA ILE A 170 -8.62 -6.81 0.95
C ILE A 170 -8.09 -6.33 2.29
N LYS A 171 -7.71 -7.27 3.14
CA LYS A 171 -7.01 -7.00 4.39
C LYS A 171 -5.52 -7.04 4.14
N TYR A 172 -4.82 -5.98 4.53
CA TYR A 172 -3.38 -5.99 4.66
C TYR A 172 -2.99 -6.09 6.13
N THR A 173 -1.92 -6.82 6.40
CA THR A 173 -1.35 -6.92 7.75
C THR A 173 0.14 -6.73 7.64
N GLN A 174 0.66 -5.75 8.37
CA GLN A 174 2.08 -5.44 8.44
C GLN A 174 2.59 -5.69 9.84
N ILE A 175 3.64 -6.50 9.95
CA ILE A 175 4.41 -6.70 11.17
C ILE A 175 5.72 -5.96 11.00
N PHE A 176 5.98 -5.03 11.91
CA PHE A 176 7.20 -4.24 11.94
C PHE A 176 7.98 -4.57 13.21
N ARG A 177 9.30 -4.79 13.09
CA ARG A 177 10.21 -4.90 14.23
C ARG A 177 11.48 -4.12 13.94
N MET A 178 11.94 -3.39 14.94
CA MET A 178 13.18 -2.65 14.87
C MET A 178 13.96 -2.83 16.15
N THR A 179 15.25 -3.15 16.01
CA THR A 179 16.19 -3.22 17.12
C THR A 179 17.33 -2.24 16.87
N ILE A 180 17.50 -1.27 17.76
CA ILE A 180 18.61 -0.31 17.75
C ILE A 180 19.60 -0.73 18.83
N THR A 181 20.84 -0.97 18.44
CA THR A 181 21.94 -1.31 19.36
C THR A 181 22.98 -0.19 19.35
N SER A 182 23.42 0.24 20.53
CA SER A 182 24.45 1.25 20.72
C SER A 182 25.41 0.84 21.83
N ASN A 183 26.46 1.63 22.05
CA ASN A 183 27.40 1.43 23.17
C ASN A 183 26.76 1.56 24.55
N TRP A 184 25.53 2.11 24.64
CA TRP A 184 24.80 2.31 25.90
C TRP A 184 23.74 1.22 26.16
N GLY A 185 23.54 0.29 25.23
CA GLY A 185 22.54 -0.77 25.31
C GLY A 185 21.74 -0.93 24.01
N SER A 186 20.71 -1.79 24.09
CA SER A 186 19.81 -2.11 22.98
C SER A 186 18.36 -1.75 23.32
N PHE A 187 17.61 -1.34 22.30
CA PHE A 187 16.19 -1.04 22.36
C PHE A 187 15.49 -1.77 21.21
N THR A 188 14.40 -2.46 21.51
CA THR A 188 13.56 -3.12 20.51
C THR A 188 12.15 -2.55 20.56
N SER A 189 11.62 -2.22 19.38
CA SER A 189 10.23 -1.86 19.15
C SER A 189 9.60 -2.86 18.19
N ALA A 190 8.32 -3.17 18.40
CA ALA A 190 7.53 -4.01 17.51
C ALA A 190 6.12 -3.44 17.40
N ASP A 191 5.55 -3.53 16.20
CA ASP A 191 4.19 -3.09 15.93
C ASP A 191 3.50 -4.03 14.94
N THR A 192 2.17 -4.02 14.94
CA THR A 192 1.36 -4.73 13.96
C THR A 192 0.20 -3.84 13.53
N THR A 193 0.19 -3.46 12.27
CA THR A 193 -0.87 -2.64 11.66
C THR A 193 -1.73 -3.48 10.73
N VAL A 194 -3.02 -3.13 10.67
CA VAL A 194 -4.02 -3.76 9.80
C VAL A 194 -4.78 -2.65 9.08
N ASP A 195 -4.83 -2.76 7.76
CA ASP A 195 -5.61 -1.85 6.92
C ASP A 195 -6.46 -2.64 5.92
N TYR A 196 -7.52 -2.00 5.42
CA TYR A 196 -8.47 -2.58 4.49
C TYR A 196 -8.59 -1.74 3.23
N GLY A 197 -8.28 -2.33 2.08
CA GLY A 197 -8.55 -1.76 0.77
C GLY A 197 -9.82 -2.33 0.15
N TYR A 198 -10.61 -1.49 -0.50
CA TYR A 198 -11.79 -1.89 -1.28
C TYR A 198 -11.52 -1.60 -2.74
N ILE A 199 -11.46 -2.63 -3.58
CA ILE A 199 -11.10 -2.50 -4.99
C ILE A 199 -12.30 -2.86 -5.86
N LYS A 200 -12.68 -1.96 -6.76
CA LYS A 200 -13.66 -2.25 -7.82
C LYS A 200 -12.92 -2.53 -9.13
N ASP A 201 -13.24 -3.66 -9.74
CA ASP A 201 -12.66 -4.05 -11.03
C ASP A 201 -12.93 -2.99 -12.11
N GLY A 202 -11.89 -2.65 -12.89
CA GLY A 202 -11.93 -1.59 -13.90
C GLY A 202 -11.98 -0.16 -13.36
N VAL A 203 -11.96 0.04 -12.03
CA VAL A 203 -11.92 1.36 -11.40
C VAL A 203 -10.67 1.50 -10.53
N GLY A 204 -10.37 0.51 -9.70
CA GLY A 204 -9.27 0.54 -8.74
C GLY A 204 -9.74 0.72 -7.30
N LEU A 205 -8.90 1.34 -6.47
CA LEU A 205 -9.19 1.56 -5.05
C LEU A 205 -10.36 2.55 -4.89
N VAL A 206 -11.47 2.13 -4.29
CA VAL A 206 -12.62 2.99 -4.02
C VAL A 206 -12.60 3.56 -2.60
N LYS A 207 -11.98 2.82 -1.68
CA LYS A 207 -11.89 3.16 -0.26
C LYS A 207 -10.69 2.44 0.35
N SER A 208 -9.96 3.11 1.24
CA SER A 208 -9.01 2.48 2.16
C SER A 208 -9.36 2.88 3.59
N VAL A 209 -9.20 1.97 4.55
CA VAL A 209 -9.44 2.21 5.98
C VAL A 209 -8.27 1.67 6.78
N GLU A 210 -7.71 2.51 7.65
CA GLU A 210 -6.69 2.14 8.63
C GLU A 210 -7.12 2.75 9.97
N ASP A 211 -7.36 1.94 10.98
CA ASP A 211 -7.89 2.37 12.28
C ASP A 211 -9.08 3.35 12.16
N SER A 212 -8.91 4.61 12.57
CA SER A 212 -9.94 5.65 12.52
C SER A 212 -9.82 6.59 11.31
N THR A 213 -8.89 6.33 10.39
CA THR A 213 -8.68 7.13 9.19
C THR A 213 -9.12 6.36 7.94
N ALA A 214 -9.35 7.10 6.85
CA ALA A 214 -9.75 6.52 5.59
C ALA A 214 -9.35 7.41 4.42
N LEU A 215 -9.07 6.78 3.29
CA LEU A 215 -9.06 7.42 1.98
C LEU A 215 -10.35 7.06 1.26
N ILE A 216 -11.09 8.05 0.80
CA ILE A 216 -12.42 7.85 0.19
C ILE A 216 -12.40 8.41 -1.22
N LEU A 217 -12.69 7.58 -2.24
CA LEU A 217 -12.72 8.04 -3.63
C LEU A 217 -13.84 9.06 -3.83
N THR A 218 -13.47 10.26 -4.27
CA THR A 218 -14.41 11.35 -4.54
C THR A 218 -14.61 11.59 -6.03
N ASP A 219 -13.59 11.32 -6.85
CA ASP A 219 -13.68 11.45 -8.29
C ASP A 219 -12.61 10.59 -9.00
N TYR A 220 -12.80 10.27 -10.27
CA TYR A 220 -11.83 9.54 -11.08
C TYR A 220 -12.02 9.81 -12.57
N TYR A 221 -10.91 9.79 -13.31
CA TYR A 221 -10.85 10.07 -14.74
C TYR A 221 -10.03 8.97 -15.42
N LEU A 222 -10.70 8.15 -16.23
CA LEU A 222 -10.10 7.01 -16.92
C LEU A 222 -10.26 7.16 -18.43
N GLN A 223 -9.21 6.82 -19.19
CA GLN A 223 -9.20 6.77 -20.66
C GLN A 223 -9.79 5.46 -21.20
#